data_AF-A0AB33G801-F1
#
_entry.id   AF-A0AB33G801-F1
#
_cell.length_a   1.000
_cell.length_b   1.000
_cell.length_c   1.000
_cell.angle_alpha   90.00
_cell.angle_beta   90.00
_cell.angle_gamma   90.00
#
_symmetry.space_group_name_H-M   'P 1'
#
loop_
_entity.id
_entity.type
_entity.pdbx_description
1 polymer ?
#
loop_
_entity_poly.entity_id
_entity_poly.type
_entity_poly.pdbx_seq_one_letter_code
_entity_poly.pdbx_strand_id
1 'polypeptide(L)'
;MENVNTELTQADNTAQQDPATTAALLEQEIMAELQAGALQLKDGLPFGIGADCVMQYAVTFRELTTGDVIDAQTASEIPVTTAEGPMLVSSPSKMGVEMLRRSIATVGSINGPLSVALLRQLSQADFHRLSLALELRDLAQAASLSANRGRVVAVSSTD
;
A
#
# COMPACT_ATOMS: atom_id res chain seq x y z
N MET A 1 -0.85 -33.50 56.65
CA MET A 1 -2.11 -33.61 55.88
C MET A 1 -2.48 -32.18 55.48
N GLU A 2 -1.71 -31.57 54.58
CA GLU A 2 -1.69 -31.79 53.13
C GLU A 2 -2.96 -31.23 52.48
N ASN A 3 -2.79 -30.09 51.81
CA ASN A 3 -3.30 -29.76 50.48
C ASN A 3 -3.29 -28.22 50.31
N VAL A 4 -2.96 -27.60 49.18
CA VAL A 4 -2.25 -27.95 47.94
C VAL A 4 -1.98 -26.56 47.36
N ASN A 5 -0.72 -26.26 47.04
CA ASN A 5 -0.35 -25.06 46.29
C ASN A 5 -1.09 -25.04 44.95
N THR A 6 -1.95 -24.06 44.74
CA THR A 6 -2.55 -23.76 43.44
C THR A 6 -2.18 -22.33 43.10
N GLU A 7 -1.02 -22.11 42.49
CA GLU A 7 -0.67 -20.88 41.77
C GLU A 7 0.63 -21.11 40.98
N LEU A 8 0.51 -21.88 39.90
CA LEU A 8 1.53 -22.02 38.85
C LEU A 8 0.80 -22.07 37.52
N THR A 9 0.45 -20.90 36.96
CA THR A 9 0.62 -20.58 35.52
C THR A 9 0.16 -19.14 35.25
N GLN A 10 1.02 -18.18 35.57
CA GLN A 10 1.11 -16.94 34.79
C GLN A 10 2.51 -16.92 34.17
N ALA A 11 2.77 -17.90 33.31
CA ALA A 11 3.93 -17.90 32.46
C ALA A 11 3.61 -17.03 31.24
N ASP A 12 4.29 -15.88 31.14
CA ASP A 12 4.88 -15.37 29.89
C ASP A 12 4.09 -15.59 28.59
N ASN A 13 2.88 -15.04 28.46
CA ASN A 13 2.20 -14.98 27.16
C ASN A 13 2.68 -13.81 26.27
N THR A 14 3.85 -13.25 26.58
CA THR A 14 4.59 -12.26 25.76
C THR A 14 5.65 -12.90 24.86
N ALA A 15 5.62 -14.23 24.69
CA ALA A 15 6.43 -14.92 23.70
C ALA A 15 5.92 -14.61 22.28
N GLN A 16 6.50 -13.57 21.68
CA GLN A 16 6.87 -13.50 20.26
C GLN A 16 5.86 -14.17 19.29
N GLN A 17 4.83 -13.44 18.85
CA GLN A 17 4.02 -13.87 17.71
C GLN A 17 4.95 -14.12 16.51
N ASP A 18 4.83 -15.29 15.88
CA ASP A 18 5.61 -15.67 14.70
C ASP A 18 5.50 -14.55 13.63
N PRO A 19 6.62 -14.05 13.07
CA PRO A 19 6.59 -13.01 12.04
C PRO A 19 5.68 -13.37 10.86
N ALA A 20 5.57 -14.65 10.50
CA ALA A 20 4.68 -15.10 9.43
C ALA A 20 3.19 -14.89 9.78
N THR A 21 2.83 -15.16 11.05
CA THR A 21 1.44 -14.97 11.51
C THR A 21 1.08 -13.49 11.57
N THR A 22 2.04 -12.65 12.03
CA THR A 22 1.84 -11.20 12.09
C THR A 22 1.66 -10.57 10.70
N ALA A 23 2.44 -11.02 9.72
CA ALA A 23 2.31 -10.57 8.33
C ALA A 23 0.94 -10.95 7.73
N ALA A 24 0.50 -12.20 7.92
CA ALA A 24 -0.79 -12.65 7.42
C ALA A 24 -1.97 -11.86 8.02
N LEU A 25 -1.91 -11.55 9.32
CA LEU A 25 -2.93 -10.73 9.97
C LEU A 25 -2.97 -9.30 9.42
N LEU A 26 -1.80 -8.71 9.15
CA LEU A 26 -1.70 -7.38 8.55
C LEU A 26 -2.28 -7.36 7.13
N GLU A 27 -1.97 -8.37 6.29
CA GLU A 27 -2.54 -8.49 4.95
C GLU A 27 -4.07 -8.62 4.99
N GLN A 28 -4.59 -9.45 5.91
CA GLN A 28 -6.02 -9.64 6.09
C GLN A 28 -6.71 -8.34 6.55
N GLU A 29 -6.09 -7.61 7.47
CA GLU A 29 -6.58 -6.30 7.93
C GLU A 29 -6.64 -5.29 6.78
N ILE A 30 -5.55 -5.15 6.02
CA ILE A 30 -5.49 -4.25 4.86
C ILE A 30 -6.53 -4.62 3.81
N MET A 31 -6.69 -5.92 3.53
CA MET A 31 -7.67 -6.38 2.55
C MET A 31 -9.11 -6.05 2.98
N ALA A 32 -9.42 -6.18 4.28
CA ALA A 32 -10.72 -5.79 4.82
C ALA A 32 -10.97 -4.28 4.68
N GLU A 33 -9.96 -3.45 4.94
CA GLU A 33 -10.03 -1.99 4.75
C GLU A 33 -10.23 -1.59 3.29
N LEU A 34 -9.52 -2.24 2.37
CA LEU A 34 -9.70 -2.05 0.93
C LEU A 34 -11.12 -2.41 0.47
N GLN A 35 -11.70 -3.48 1.00
CA GLN A 35 -13.08 -3.86 0.74
C GLN A 35 -14.10 -2.87 1.33
N ALA A 36 -13.77 -2.25 2.46
CA ALA A 36 -14.55 -1.18 3.06
C ALA A 36 -14.44 0.16 2.32
N GLY A 37 -13.48 0.28 1.38
CA GLY A 37 -13.32 1.41 0.48
C GLY A 37 -12.28 2.45 0.91
N ALA A 38 -11.64 2.29 2.07
CA ALA A 38 -10.57 3.18 2.52
C ALA A 38 -9.58 2.45 3.43
N LEU A 39 -8.28 2.62 3.14
CA LEU A 39 -7.18 2.17 3.98
C LEU A 39 -6.93 3.17 5.11
N GLN A 40 -6.66 2.70 6.33
CA GLN A 40 -6.31 3.59 7.44
C GLN A 40 -4.80 3.67 7.62
N LEU A 41 -4.27 4.91 7.65
CA LEU A 41 -2.92 5.17 8.13
C LEU A 41 -2.87 5.04 9.67
N LYS A 42 -1.73 4.63 10.19
CA LYS A 42 -1.45 4.54 11.63
C LYS A 42 -1.03 5.89 12.20
N ASP A 43 -0.12 6.58 11.53
CA ASP A 43 0.42 7.86 11.99
C ASP A 43 -0.25 9.04 11.28
N GLY A 44 -0.61 8.86 10.00
CA GLY A 44 -1.37 9.83 9.22
C GLY A 44 -0.49 10.90 8.57
N LEU A 45 -1.15 11.83 7.86
CA LEU A 45 -0.51 12.99 7.23
C LEU A 45 -1.05 14.31 7.77
N PRO A 46 -0.20 15.31 8.06
CA PRO A 46 -0.66 16.60 8.53
C PRO A 46 -1.34 17.39 7.39
N PHE A 47 -2.44 18.06 7.72
CA PHE A 47 -3.14 18.96 6.80
C PHE A 47 -3.55 20.26 7.53
N GLY A 48 -3.30 21.41 6.92
CA GLY A 48 -3.49 22.72 7.54
C GLY A 48 -2.17 23.39 7.92
N ILE A 49 -2.24 24.51 8.64
CA ILE A 49 -1.07 25.34 9.00
C ILE A 49 -1.18 25.72 10.47
N GLY A 50 -0.05 25.65 11.20
CA GLY A 50 0.04 26.13 12.57
C GLY A 50 -0.93 25.41 13.51
N ALA A 51 -1.75 26.18 14.23
CA ALA A 51 -2.71 25.65 15.20
C ALA A 51 -3.87 24.87 14.56
N ASP A 52 -4.16 25.10 13.27
CA ASP A 52 -5.23 24.42 12.53
C ASP A 52 -4.74 23.15 11.83
N CYS A 53 -3.52 22.69 12.14
CA CYS A 53 -2.96 21.46 11.58
C CYS A 53 -3.65 20.23 12.19
N VAL A 54 -4.25 19.39 11.33
CA VAL A 54 -4.97 18.17 11.72
C VAL A 54 -4.46 16.99 10.91
N MET A 55 -4.19 15.87 11.60
CA MET A 55 -3.76 14.62 10.97
C MET A 55 -4.90 13.96 10.19
N GLN A 56 -4.59 13.48 8.99
CA GLN A 56 -5.50 12.80 8.07
C GLN A 56 -5.08 11.33 7.93
N TYR A 57 -6.06 10.42 7.98
CA TYR A 57 -5.79 8.98 8.12
C TYR A 57 -6.40 8.13 7.02
N ALA A 58 -7.64 8.42 6.61
CA ALA A 58 -8.37 7.59 5.67
C ALA A 58 -7.88 7.81 4.23
N VAL A 59 -7.33 6.79 3.60
CA VAL A 59 -6.78 6.83 2.24
C VAL A 59 -7.74 6.13 1.29
N THR A 60 -8.09 6.80 0.20
CA THR A 60 -8.79 6.16 -0.92
C THR A 60 -7.88 6.07 -2.13
N PHE A 61 -8.05 5.01 -2.91
CA PHE A 61 -7.27 4.77 -4.13
C PHE A 61 -8.13 5.03 -5.37
N ARG A 62 -7.47 5.44 -6.45
CA ARG A 62 -8.03 5.54 -7.80
C ARG A 62 -7.29 4.63 -8.77
N GLU A 63 -7.93 4.35 -9.89
CA GLU A 63 -7.25 3.73 -11.02
C GLU A 63 -6.23 4.69 -11.64
N LEU A 64 -5.10 4.12 -12.05
CA LEU A 64 -4.08 4.82 -12.81
C LEU A 64 -4.50 4.89 -14.26
N THR A 65 -4.40 6.08 -14.83
CA THR A 65 -4.59 6.30 -16.27
C THR A 65 -3.29 6.01 -17.02
N THR A 66 -3.36 5.84 -18.34
CA THR A 66 -2.15 5.78 -19.18
C THR A 66 -1.28 7.01 -19.02
N GLY A 67 -1.88 8.19 -18.84
CA GLY A 67 -1.14 9.43 -18.57
C GLY A 67 -0.32 9.34 -17.29
N ASP A 68 -0.90 8.78 -16.21
CA ASP A 68 -0.19 8.58 -14.95
C ASP A 68 1.05 7.68 -15.10
N VAL A 69 0.93 6.62 -15.90
CA VAL A 69 2.03 5.68 -16.16
C VAL A 69 3.16 6.34 -16.93
N ILE A 70 2.82 7.10 -17.98
CA ILE A 70 3.81 7.85 -18.78
C ILE A 70 4.50 8.89 -17.90
N ASP A 71 3.74 9.66 -17.13
CA ASP A 71 4.28 10.68 -16.23
C ASP A 71 5.19 10.07 -15.15
N ALA A 72 4.85 8.89 -14.64
CA ALA A 72 5.68 8.17 -13.68
C ALA A 72 6.99 7.70 -14.33
N GLN A 73 6.93 7.19 -15.57
CA GLN A 73 8.10 6.76 -16.32
C GLN A 73 9.05 7.93 -16.62
N THR A 74 8.52 9.05 -17.13
CA THR A 74 9.31 10.26 -17.38
C THR A 74 9.89 10.80 -16.07
N ALA A 75 9.11 10.82 -14.99
CA ALA A 75 9.63 11.22 -13.69
C ALA A 75 10.71 10.27 -13.16
N SER A 76 10.68 8.98 -13.50
CA SER A 76 11.68 8.01 -13.04
C SER A 76 13.01 8.06 -13.82
N GLU A 77 13.06 8.77 -14.94
CA GLU A 77 14.29 8.96 -15.72
C GLU A 77 15.29 9.86 -15.00
N ILE A 78 16.57 9.46 -15.07
CA ILE A 78 17.71 10.13 -14.45
C ILE A 78 18.78 10.28 -15.52
N PRO A 79 19.24 11.52 -15.80
CA PRO A 79 20.39 11.73 -16.66
C PRO A 79 21.66 11.30 -15.91
N VAL A 80 22.41 10.38 -16.52
CA VAL A 80 23.68 9.87 -16.00
C VAL A 80 24.75 10.09 -17.05
N THR A 81 25.92 10.55 -16.63
CA THR A 81 27.10 10.61 -17.50
C THR A 81 27.87 9.32 -17.37
N THR A 82 28.08 8.62 -18.48
CA THR A 82 28.86 7.38 -18.55
C THR A 82 30.12 7.57 -19.37
N ALA A 83 30.99 6.54 -19.42
CA ALA A 83 32.16 6.53 -20.29
C ALA A 83 31.80 6.65 -21.78
N GLU A 84 30.60 6.25 -22.20
CA GLU A 84 30.11 6.36 -23.58
C GLU A 84 29.34 7.65 -23.86
N GLY A 85 29.20 8.53 -22.84
CA GLY A 85 28.51 9.81 -22.95
C GLY A 85 27.26 9.91 -22.06
N PRO A 86 26.49 11.01 -22.18
CA PRO A 86 25.25 11.22 -21.44
C PRO A 86 24.17 10.22 -21.88
N MET A 87 23.52 9.58 -20.92
CA MET A 87 22.39 8.68 -21.16
C MET A 87 21.28 8.87 -20.12
N LEU A 88 20.06 8.47 -20.47
CA LEU A 88 18.94 8.42 -19.54
C LEU A 88 18.80 7.01 -18.98
N VAL A 89 18.70 6.89 -17.67
CA VAL A 89 18.43 5.64 -16.96
C VAL A 89 17.12 5.77 -16.20
N SER A 90 16.25 4.77 -16.32
CA SER A 90 15.05 4.71 -15.49
C SER A 90 15.37 4.09 -14.13
N SER A 91 14.97 4.75 -13.04
CA SER A 91 15.08 4.22 -11.68
C SER A 91 13.85 3.41 -11.30
N PRO A 92 13.96 2.07 -11.09
CA PRO A 92 12.82 1.25 -10.69
C PRO A 92 12.20 1.70 -9.36
N SER A 93 13.03 2.11 -8.40
CA SER A 93 12.56 2.63 -7.11
C SER A 93 11.76 3.92 -7.27
N LYS A 94 12.23 4.85 -8.12
CA LYS A 94 11.51 6.11 -8.39
C LYS A 94 10.20 5.83 -9.13
N MET A 95 10.19 4.89 -10.07
CA MET A 95 8.98 4.45 -10.75
C MET A 95 7.92 3.92 -9.77
N GLY A 96 8.31 3.04 -8.84
CA GLY A 96 7.40 2.52 -7.81
C GLY A 96 6.79 3.62 -6.93
N VAL A 97 7.62 4.57 -6.49
CA VAL A 97 7.17 5.73 -5.70
C VAL A 97 6.20 6.62 -6.49
N GLU A 98 6.51 6.89 -7.76
CA GLU A 98 5.69 7.73 -8.63
C GLU A 98 4.34 7.07 -8.97
N MET A 99 4.30 5.75 -9.12
CA MET A 99 3.06 4.97 -9.29
C MET A 99 2.22 4.99 -8.00
N LEU A 100 2.84 4.73 -6.85
CA LEU A 100 2.19 4.75 -5.54
C LEU A 100 1.52 6.09 -5.23
N ARG A 101 2.24 7.20 -5.39
CA ARG A 101 1.65 8.51 -5.07
C ARG A 101 0.52 8.90 -6.03
N ARG A 102 0.55 8.39 -7.26
CA ARG A 102 -0.50 8.65 -8.27
C ARG A 102 -1.75 7.84 -8.05
N SER A 103 -1.65 6.62 -7.53
CA SER A 103 -2.82 5.78 -7.26
C SER A 103 -3.63 6.26 -6.05
N ILE A 104 -3.08 7.13 -5.21
CA ILE A 104 -3.81 7.74 -4.09
C ILE A 104 -4.74 8.84 -4.60
N ALA A 105 -6.03 8.69 -4.34
CA ALA A 105 -7.07 9.65 -4.70
C ALA A 105 -7.26 10.71 -3.62
N THR A 106 -7.33 10.31 -2.35
CA THR A 106 -7.39 11.23 -1.20
C THR A 106 -6.72 10.64 0.02
N VAL A 107 -6.30 11.50 0.95
CA VAL A 107 -5.97 11.16 2.34
C VAL A 107 -6.76 12.11 3.26
N GLY A 108 -7.90 11.66 3.76
CA GLY A 108 -8.88 12.50 4.45
C GLY A 108 -9.25 13.72 3.58
N SER A 109 -8.87 14.91 4.04
CA SER A 109 -9.11 16.18 3.34
C SER A 109 -8.03 16.54 2.30
N ILE A 110 -6.95 15.77 2.20
CA ILE A 110 -5.88 15.97 1.22
C ILE A 110 -6.31 15.35 -0.11
N ASN A 111 -6.44 16.16 -1.16
CA ASN A 111 -6.69 15.66 -2.51
C ASN A 111 -5.41 15.14 -3.15
N GLY A 112 -5.50 13.96 -3.76
CA GLY A 112 -4.44 13.33 -4.53
C GLY A 112 -4.40 13.79 -6.00
N PRO A 113 -3.41 13.33 -6.78
CA PRO A 113 -2.31 12.44 -6.38
C PRO A 113 -1.36 13.11 -5.38
N LEU A 114 -0.81 12.35 -4.43
CA LEU A 114 0.06 12.93 -3.41
C LEU A 114 1.31 13.56 -4.04
N SER A 115 1.69 14.73 -3.52
CA SER A 115 2.96 15.35 -3.86
C SER A 115 4.11 14.54 -3.25
N VAL A 116 5.30 14.61 -3.85
CA VAL A 116 6.50 13.98 -3.28
C VAL A 116 6.82 14.54 -1.88
N ALA A 117 6.52 15.83 -1.65
CA ALA A 117 6.72 16.45 -0.35
C ALA A 117 5.82 15.84 0.74
N LEU A 118 4.54 15.61 0.45
CA LEU A 118 3.62 14.95 1.38
C LEU A 118 3.97 13.47 1.57
N LEU A 119 4.33 12.78 0.49
CA LEU A 119 4.73 11.37 0.57
C LEU A 119 5.95 11.18 1.49
N ARG A 120 6.90 12.12 1.51
CA ARG A 120 8.06 12.12 2.40
C ARG A 120 7.74 12.36 3.88
N GLN A 121 6.52 12.78 4.20
CA GLN A 121 6.07 12.97 5.58
C GLN A 121 5.42 11.72 6.17
N LEU A 122 5.11 10.72 5.34
CA LEU A 122 4.61 9.43 5.82
C LEU A 122 5.64 8.78 6.75
N SER A 123 5.13 8.11 7.79
CA SER A 123 5.96 7.19 8.55
C SER A 123 6.33 5.97 7.69
N GLN A 124 7.39 5.25 8.09
CA GLN A 124 7.78 4.01 7.41
C GLN A 124 6.66 2.96 7.46
N ALA A 125 5.91 2.90 8.57
CA ALA A 125 4.80 1.96 8.75
C ALA A 125 3.65 2.27 7.78
N ASP A 126 3.32 3.55 7.62
CA ASP A 126 2.27 4.01 6.70
C ASP A 126 2.67 3.80 5.24
N PHE A 127 3.92 4.11 4.88
CA PHE A 127 4.44 3.85 3.54
C PHE A 127 4.39 2.36 3.18
N HIS A 128 4.78 1.48 4.12
CA HIS A 128 4.70 0.04 3.93
C HIS A 128 3.26 -0.44 3.78
N ARG A 129 2.34 0.03 4.63
CA ARG A 129 0.91 -0.31 4.55
C ARG A 129 0.31 0.10 3.21
N LEU A 130 0.62 1.31 2.73
CA LEU A 130 0.17 1.79 1.42
C LEU A 130 0.72 0.96 0.26
N SER A 131 2.00 0.59 0.32
CA SER A 131 2.65 -0.22 -0.71
C SER A 131 2.01 -1.61 -0.80
N LEU A 132 1.83 -2.27 0.35
CA LEU A 132 1.18 -3.58 0.43
C LEU A 132 -0.29 -3.53 -0.01
N ALA A 133 -1.01 -2.46 0.33
CA ALA A 133 -2.38 -2.25 -0.11
C ALA A 133 -2.50 -2.16 -1.64
N LEU A 134 -1.56 -1.52 -2.32
CA LEU A 134 -1.53 -1.49 -3.78
C LEU A 134 -1.23 -2.86 -4.37
N GLU A 135 -0.25 -3.58 -3.85
CA GLU A 135 0.07 -4.94 -4.33
C GLU A 135 -1.14 -5.87 -4.20
N LEU A 136 -1.83 -5.85 -3.06
CA LEU A 136 -3.04 -6.65 -2.83
C LEU A 136 -4.17 -6.24 -3.77
N ARG A 137 -4.34 -4.95 -4.04
CA ARG A 137 -5.34 -4.44 -4.99
C ARG A 137 -5.04 -4.90 -6.41
N ASP A 138 -3.79 -4.81 -6.84
CA ASP A 138 -3.36 -5.23 -8.18
C ASP A 138 -3.53 -6.75 -8.37
N LEU A 139 -3.20 -7.54 -7.34
CA LEU A 139 -3.43 -8.99 -7.33
C LEU A 139 -4.92 -9.32 -7.43
N ALA A 140 -5.78 -8.64 -6.66
CA ALA A 140 -7.23 -8.82 -6.72
C ALA A 140 -7.80 -8.45 -8.10
N GLN A 141 -7.33 -7.35 -8.69
CA GLN A 141 -7.71 -6.95 -10.04
C GLN A 141 -7.28 -8.00 -11.08
N ALA A 142 -6.04 -8.48 -11.04
CA ALA A 142 -5.54 -9.51 -11.95
C ALA A 142 -6.32 -10.84 -11.83
N ALA A 143 -6.67 -11.25 -10.61
CA ALA A 143 -7.49 -12.42 -10.35
C ALA A 143 -8.90 -12.27 -10.95
N SER A 144 -9.52 -11.10 -10.78
CA SER A 144 -10.86 -10.81 -11.33
C SER A 144 -10.89 -10.87 -12.87
N LEU A 145 -9.85 -10.37 -13.54
CA LEU A 145 -9.72 -10.42 -15.00
C LEU A 145 -9.54 -11.87 -15.50
N SER A 146 -8.75 -12.66 -14.78
CA SER A 146 -8.50 -14.07 -15.11
C SER A 146 -9.76 -14.93 -14.95
N ALA A 147 -10.52 -14.72 -13.87
CA ALA A 147 -11.80 -15.39 -13.65
C ALA A 147 -12.82 -15.07 -14.76
N ASN A 148 -12.89 -13.81 -15.18
CA ASN A 148 -13.76 -13.40 -16.29
C ASN A 148 -13.37 -14.07 -17.62
N ARG A 149 -12.08 -14.27 -17.90
CA ARG A 149 -11.63 -15.01 -19.10
C ARG A 149 -12.08 -16.48 -19.07
N GLY A 150 -11.96 -17.16 -17.94
CA GLY A 150 -12.39 -18.56 -17.79
C GLY A 150 -13.90 -18.74 -18.00
N ARG A 151 -14.71 -17.76 -17.57
CA ARG A 151 -16.17 -17.79 -17.74
C ARG A 151 -16.62 -17.61 -19.21
N VAL A 152 -15.90 -16.83 -20.01
CA VAL A 152 -16.24 -16.60 -21.43
C VAL A 152 -15.99 -17.85 -22.28
N VAL A 153 -14.92 -18.59 -22.00
CA VAL A 153 -14.57 -19.83 -22.74
C VAL A 153 -15.59 -20.96 -22.50
N ALA A 154 -16.14 -21.07 -21.28
CA ALA A 154 -17.13 -22.08 -20.96
C ALA A 154 -18.47 -21.86 -21.72
N VAL A 155 -18.85 -20.61 -21.96
CA VAL A 155 -20.10 -20.26 -22.68
C VAL A 155 -19.93 -20.37 -24.20
N SER A 156 -18.74 -20.17 -24.75
CA SER A 156 -18.50 -20.28 -26.19
C SER A 156 -18.35 -21.73 -26.71
N SER A 157 -18.48 -22.73 -25.84
CA SER A 157 -18.27 -24.14 -26.16
C SER A 157 -19.57 -24.97 -26.25
N THR A 158 -20.74 -24.31 -26.26
CA THR A 158 -22.05 -24.98 -26.16
C THR A 158 -22.94 -24.86 -27.42
N ASP A 159 -22.36 -24.52 -28.58
CA ASP A 159 -23.02 -24.62 -29.90
C ASP A 159 -22.63 -25.91 -30.63
#